data_AF-A0A355WJ25-F1
#
_entry.id   AF-A0A355WJ25-F1
#
_cell.length_a   1.000
_cell.length_b   1.000
_cell.length_c   1.000
_cell.angle_alpha   90.00
_cell.angle_beta   90.00
_cell.angle_gamma   90.00
#
_symmetry.space_group_name_H-M   'P 1'
#
loop_
_entity.id
_entity.type
_entity.pdbx_description
1 polymer ?
#
loop_
_entity_poly.entity_id
_entity_poly.type
_entity_poly.pdbx_seq_one_letter_code
_entity_poly.pdbx_strand_id
1 'polypeptide(L)'
;MKGDAMDTARKSFNNCMIEVHNTAVGEKASPSAFIQTSDAACPTERAAYKEILVKSERSYGSSQTEAEKFASEEIQMIVDSIVTSFNENVESGAKLTPEK
;
A
#
# COMPACT_ATOMS: atom_id res chain seq x y z
N MET A 1 -20.14 9.17 -3.03
CA MET A 1 -20.48 7.73 -2.98
C MET A 1 -19.49 6.81 -3.70
N LYS A 2 -18.94 7.09 -4.91
CA LYS A 2 -17.80 6.30 -5.44
C LYS A 2 -16.46 6.61 -4.75
N GLY A 3 -16.22 7.89 -4.41
CA GLY A 3 -15.00 8.33 -3.73
C GLY A 3 -14.83 7.75 -2.33
N ASP A 4 -15.93 7.57 -1.59
CA ASP A 4 -15.88 7.15 -0.19
C ASP A 4 -15.38 5.71 -0.02
N ALA A 5 -15.83 4.79 -0.88
CA ALA A 5 -15.39 3.39 -0.84
C ALA A 5 -13.95 3.21 -1.34
N MET A 6 -13.55 3.96 -2.38
CA MET A 6 -12.19 3.93 -2.91
C MET A 6 -11.18 4.50 -1.90
N ASP A 7 -11.48 5.66 -1.31
CA ASP A 7 -10.63 6.25 -0.26
C ASP A 7 -10.55 5.34 0.96
N THR A 8 -11.66 4.73 1.38
CA THR A 8 -11.67 3.77 2.49
C THR A 8 -10.74 2.57 2.22
N ALA A 9 -10.80 1.98 1.03
CA ALA A 9 -9.95 0.85 0.68
C ALA A 9 -8.46 1.24 0.56
N ARG A 10 -8.17 2.40 -0.04
CA ARG A 10 -6.82 2.96 -0.11
C ARG A 10 -6.23 3.17 1.28
N LYS A 11 -6.98 3.83 2.18
CA LYS A 11 -6.58 4.06 3.57
C LYS A 11 -6.39 2.77 4.34
N SER A 12 -7.26 1.79 4.14
CA SER A 12 -7.11 0.47 4.77
C SER A 12 -5.78 -0.19 4.38
N PHE A 13 -5.44 -0.18 3.09
CA PHE A 13 -4.18 -0.71 2.61
C PHE A 13 -2.98 0.09 3.13
N ASN A 14 -3.02 1.42 3.02
CA ASN A 14 -1.93 2.27 3.49
C ASN A 14 -1.71 2.15 5.01
N ASN A 15 -2.78 2.11 5.81
CA ASN A 15 -2.68 1.95 7.27
C ASN A 15 -2.10 0.59 7.66
N CYS A 16 -2.46 -0.48 6.96
CA CYS A 16 -1.83 -1.79 7.17
C CYS A 16 -0.33 -1.72 6.84
N MET A 17 0.06 -1.07 5.73
CA MET A 17 1.48 -0.91 5.38
C MET A 17 2.25 -0.01 6.37
N ILE A 18 1.59 1.00 6.94
CA ILE A 18 2.15 1.83 8.02
C ILE A 18 2.41 1.00 9.29
N GLU A 19 1.54 0.05 9.63
CA GLU A 19 1.76 -0.87 10.75
C GLU A 19 2.98 -1.76 10.51
N VAL A 20 3.11 -2.31 9.29
CA VAL A 20 4.27 -3.09 8.87
C VAL A 20 5.56 -2.27 8.95
N HIS A 21 5.56 -1.04 8.43
CA HIS A 21 6.65 -0.09 8.58
C HIS A 21 7.03 0.14 10.04
N ASN A 22 6.05 0.52 10.87
CA ASN A 22 6.31 0.92 12.26
C ASN A 22 6.81 -0.25 13.12
N THR A 23 6.37 -1.46 12.81
CA THR A 23 6.86 -2.69 13.43
C THR A 23 8.31 -2.93 13.03
N ALA A 24 8.61 -2.92 11.72
CA ALA A 24 9.95 -3.15 11.21
C ALA A 24 10.97 -2.09 11.69
N VAL A 25 10.56 -0.82 11.80
CA VAL A 25 11.39 0.23 12.39
C VAL A 25 11.70 -0.07 13.87
N GLY A 26 10.69 -0.50 14.63
CA GLY A 26 10.88 -0.88 16.03
C GLY A 26 11.83 -2.08 16.20
N GLU A 27 11.79 -3.02 15.27
CA GLU A 27 12.66 -4.20 15.22
C GLU A 27 14.04 -3.92 14.62
N LYS A 28 14.25 -2.73 14.05
CA LYS A 28 15.45 -2.37 13.27
C LYS A 28 15.76 -3.41 12.18
N ALA A 29 14.73 -3.81 11.42
CA ALA A 29 14.90 -4.74 10.31
C ALA A 29 15.94 -4.22 9.30
N SER A 30 16.58 -5.12 8.55
CA SER A 30 17.43 -4.67 7.44
C SER A 30 16.57 -4.15 6.27
N PRO A 31 17.05 -3.19 5.46
CA PRO A 31 16.35 -2.73 4.27
C PRO A 31 15.94 -3.86 3.32
N SER A 32 16.83 -4.83 3.09
CA SER A 32 16.54 -5.98 2.23
C SER A 32 15.43 -6.88 2.77
N ALA A 33 15.38 -7.10 4.09
CA ALA A 33 14.32 -7.88 4.72
C ALA A 33 12.98 -7.13 4.68
N PHE A 34 13.02 -5.81 4.86
CA PHE A 34 11.82 -4.99 4.80
C PHE A 34 11.19 -4.99 3.41
N ILE A 35 11.98 -4.85 2.34
CA ILE A 35 11.49 -4.91 0.95
C ILE A 35 10.71 -6.21 0.69
N GLN A 36 11.27 -7.36 1.09
CA GLN A 36 10.60 -8.65 0.94
C GLN A 36 9.31 -8.74 1.77
N THR A 37 9.33 -8.16 2.97
CA THR A 37 8.17 -8.13 3.86
C THR A 37 7.06 -7.25 3.28
N SER A 38 7.39 -6.07 2.76
CA SER A 38 6.44 -5.13 2.18
C SER A 38 5.78 -5.65 0.90
N ASP A 39 6.49 -6.46 0.11
CA ASP A 39 5.93 -7.07 -1.11
C ASP A 39 4.82 -8.09 -0.80
N ALA A 40 4.96 -8.83 0.30
CA ALA A 40 4.01 -9.86 0.73
C ALA A 40 2.96 -9.36 1.75
N ALA A 41 3.11 -8.13 2.25
CA ALA A 41 2.28 -7.57 3.30
C ALA A 41 0.86 -7.25 2.84
N CYS A 42 -0.06 -7.23 3.83
CA CYS A 42 -1.44 -6.76 3.69
C CYS A 42 -2.20 -7.39 2.51
N PRO A 43 -2.17 -8.73 2.32
CA PRO A 43 -2.72 -9.37 1.13
C PRO A 43 -4.23 -9.13 0.98
N THR A 44 -4.96 -9.06 2.08
CA THR A 44 -6.41 -8.83 2.11
C THR A 44 -6.74 -7.41 1.65
N GLU A 45 -6.10 -6.40 2.26
CA GLU A 45 -6.32 -4.99 1.96
C GLU A 45 -5.82 -4.65 0.55
N ARG A 46 -4.70 -5.22 0.13
CA ARG A 46 -4.16 -5.11 -1.23
C ARG A 46 -5.16 -5.64 -2.25
N ALA A 47 -5.74 -6.82 -2.01
CA ALA A 47 -6.73 -7.40 -2.90
C ALA A 47 -8.02 -6.55 -2.97
N ALA A 48 -8.51 -6.07 -1.83
CA ALA A 48 -9.69 -5.22 -1.76
C ALA A 48 -9.50 -3.88 -2.51
N TYR A 49 -8.34 -3.23 -2.33
CA TYR A 49 -8.04 -1.99 -3.05
C TYR A 49 -7.88 -2.23 -4.56
N LYS A 50 -7.19 -3.32 -4.94
CA LYS A 50 -7.06 -3.74 -6.35
C LYS A 50 -8.43 -3.93 -7.00
N GLU A 51 -9.33 -4.66 -6.35
CA GLU A 51 -10.67 -4.95 -6.90
C GLU A 51 -11.45 -3.65 -7.17
N ILE A 52 -11.41 -2.70 -6.23
CA ILE A 52 -12.11 -1.42 -6.38
C ILE A 52 -11.51 -0.58 -7.50
N LEU A 53 -10.18 -0.52 -7.61
CA LEU A 53 -9.50 0.17 -8.71
C LEU A 53 -9.88 -0.45 -10.07
N VAL A 54 -9.79 -1.78 -10.18
CA VAL A 54 -10.16 -2.49 -11.42
C VAL A 54 -11.61 -2.20 -11.79
N LYS A 55 -12.53 -2.29 -10.83
CA LYS A 55 -13.95 -1.99 -11.04
C LYS A 55 -14.17 -0.54 -11.46
N SER A 56 -13.43 0.40 -10.88
CA SER A 56 -13.50 1.83 -11.22
C SER A 56 -13.05 2.08 -12.65
N GLU A 57 -11.86 1.60 -13.03
CA GLU A 57 -11.29 1.78 -14.36
C GLU A 57 -12.15 1.17 -15.45
N ARG A 58 -12.68 -0.03 -15.21
CA ARG A 58 -13.64 -0.66 -16.13
C ARG A 58 -14.93 0.14 -16.27
N SER A 59 -15.34 0.89 -15.23
CA SER A 59 -16.51 1.78 -15.34
C SER A 59 -16.25 3.01 -16.20
N TYR A 60 -14.99 3.33 -16.48
CA TYR A 60 -14.56 4.39 -17.40
C TYR A 60 -14.16 3.87 -18.80
N GLY A 61 -14.25 2.56 -19.04
CA GLY A 61 -14.06 1.96 -20.36
C GLY A 61 -12.75 1.20 -20.56
N SER A 62 -11.87 1.15 -19.55
CA SER A 62 -10.63 0.36 -19.62
C SER A 62 -10.93 -1.14 -19.79
N SER A 63 -10.08 -1.84 -20.56
CA SER A 63 -10.10 -3.31 -20.61
C SER A 63 -9.72 -3.92 -19.26
N GLN A 64 -9.98 -5.21 -19.06
CA GLN A 64 -9.56 -5.92 -17.84
C GLN A 64 -8.04 -5.81 -17.61
N THR A 65 -7.24 -6.00 -18.65
CA THR A 65 -5.78 -5.95 -18.57
C THR A 65 -5.28 -4.53 -18.24
N GLU A 66 -5.85 -3.49 -18.85
CA GLU A 66 -5.46 -2.10 -18.56
C GLU A 66 -5.84 -1.71 -17.13
N ALA A 67 -7.05 -2.09 -16.69
CA ALA A 67 -7.52 -1.83 -15.34
C ALA A 67 -6.66 -2.56 -14.28
N GLU A 68 -6.26 -3.80 -14.53
CA GLU A 68 -5.37 -4.56 -13.64
C GLU A 68 -3.96 -3.98 -13.58
N LYS A 69 -3.44 -3.51 -14.73
CA LYS A 69 -2.14 -2.83 -14.79
C LYS A 69 -2.17 -1.55 -13.96
N PHE A 70 -3.15 -0.67 -14.20
CA PHE A 70 -3.34 0.55 -13.43
C PHE A 70 -3.45 0.26 -11.93
N ALA A 71 -4.30 -0.70 -11.55
CA ALA A 71 -4.45 -1.05 -10.14
C ALA A 71 -3.17 -1.57 -9.49
N SER A 72 -2.32 -2.27 -10.25
CA SER A 72 -1.03 -2.77 -9.77
C SER A 72 -0.01 -1.63 -9.61
N GLU A 73 -0.01 -0.65 -10.52
CA GLU A 73 0.84 0.55 -10.44
C GLU A 73 0.48 1.42 -9.23
N GLU A 74 -0.81 1.69 -9.00
CA GLU A 74 -1.30 2.45 -7.84
C GLU A 74 -0.91 1.79 -6.50
N ILE A 75 -1.03 0.46 -6.42
CA ILE A 75 -0.62 -0.30 -5.24
C ILE A 75 0.89 -0.23 -5.05
N GLN A 76 1.67 -0.38 -6.13
CA GLN A 76 3.12 -0.35 -6.04
C GLN A 76 3.63 1.02 -5.58
N MET A 77 3.00 2.12 -6.00
CA MET A 77 3.37 3.47 -5.51
C MET A 77 3.24 3.60 -3.98
N ILE A 78 2.20 3.00 -3.38
CA ILE A 78 2.05 2.99 -1.92
C ILE A 78 3.15 2.16 -1.27
N VAL A 79 3.45 0.97 -1.81
CA VAL A 79 4.52 0.10 -1.32
C VAL A 79 5.88 0.80 -1.39
N ASP A 80 6.20 1.42 -2.51
CA ASP A 80 7.46 2.14 -2.74
C ASP A 80 7.60 3.33 -1.79
N SER A 81 6.51 4.07 -1.54
CA SER A 81 6.49 5.15 -0.55
C SER A 81 6.79 4.62 0.85
N ILE A 82 6.22 3.48 1.22
CA ILE A 82 6.42 2.87 2.55
C ILE A 82 7.86 2.36 2.70
N VAL A 83 8.44 1.74 1.67
CA VAL A 83 9.85 1.32 1.63
C VAL A 83 10.78 2.52 1.74
N THR A 84 10.47 3.61 1.03
CA THR A 84 11.26 4.85 1.11
C THR A 84 11.25 5.41 2.53
N SER A 85 10.06 5.56 3.13
CA SER A 85 9.94 6.02 4.52
C SER A 85 10.64 5.09 5.51
N PHE A 86 10.61 3.77 5.31
CA PHE A 86 11.33 2.84 6.17
C PHE A 86 12.84 3.11 6.15
N ASN A 87 13.41 3.27 4.96
CA ASN A 87 14.85 3.53 4.81
C ASN A 87 15.26 4.85 5.48
N GLU A 88 14.40 5.86 5.47
CA GLU A 88 14.62 7.14 6.16
C GLU A 88 14.47 7.03 7.68
N ASN A 89 13.58 6.16 8.15
CA ASN A 89 13.15 6.13 9.54
C ASN A 89 13.84 5.06 10.41
N VAL A 90 14.39 4.00 9.81
CA VAL A 90 14.93 2.84 10.56
C VAL A 90 16.09 3.23 11.49
N GLU A 91 16.91 4.21 11.10
CA GLU A 91 18.02 4.69 11.94
C GLU A 91 17.54 5.55 13.11
N SER A 92 16.56 6.41 12.87
CA SER A 92 16.04 7.38 13.86
C SER A 92 14.95 6.78 14.76
N GLY A 93 14.35 5.66 14.37
CA GLY A 93 13.20 5.07 15.05
C GLY A 93 11.88 5.80 14.79
N ALA A 94 11.84 6.72 13.81
CA ALA A 94 10.65 7.51 13.50
C ALA A 94 9.49 6.63 12.98
N LYS A 95 8.26 7.00 13.32
CA LYS A 95 7.06 6.23 12.96
C LYS A 95 6.14 7.05 12.07
N LEU A 96 5.50 6.37 11.13
CA LEU A 96 4.43 6.94 10.32
C LEU A 96 3.12 6.99 11.10
N THR A 97 2.30 8.01 10.83
CA THR A 97 0.99 8.18 11.46
C THR A 97 -0.11 7.62 10.56
N PRO A 98 -0.98 6.73 11.06
CA PRO A 98 -2.11 6.22 10.29
C PRO A 98 -3.06 7.33 9.82
N GLU A 99 -3.62 7.15 8.62
CA GLU A 99 -4.63 8.02 8.06
C GLU A 99 -5.97 7.89 8.78
N LYS A 100 -6.70 8.99 8.87
CA LYS A 100 -8.04 9.10 9.48
C LYS A 100 -9.17 8.86 8.48
#